data_AF-A0A349ELS7-F1
#
_entry.id   AF-A0A349ELS7-F1
#
_cell.length_a   1.000
_cell.length_b   1.000
_cell.length_c   1.000
_cell.angle_alpha   90.00
_cell.angle_beta   90.00
_cell.angle_gamma   90.00
#
_symmetry.space_group_name_H-M   'P 1'
#
loop_
_entity.id
_entity.type
_entity.pdbx_description
1 polymer ?
#
loop_
_entity_poly.entity_id
_entity_poly.type
_entity_poly.pdbx_seq_one_letter_code
_entity_poly.pdbx_strand_id
1 'polypeptide(L)'
;MSETTLSEEEILREAVRKTAAAYQEAPTVVNMRAWNAAKTSLEKFQQVREESAAGLRFKNLSEVSRYLIREGYKVQERTVRNHHKGGLFPVHPGGEFRQQDIDNYAKNNLDRPGYQGAASAEETHRSRLLAAQAEEREFRTAQLKGKLIDAAEEEARDAKLWKAVKADFEQYAPGVINELVERIFAFDPPEEMRQRISSLIPELREVYEGYIAEMFDRYAREGGVFVD
;
A
#
# COMPACT_ATOMS: atom_id res chain seq x y z
N MET A 1 -22.99 -36.88 -32.02
CA MET A 1 -23.25 -36.48 -30.63
C MET A 1 -22.04 -36.92 -29.83
N SER A 2 -21.18 -35.99 -29.44
CA SER A 2 -19.96 -36.32 -28.71
C SER A 2 -20.31 -36.50 -27.24
N GLU A 3 -20.13 -37.71 -26.73
CA GLU A 3 -20.23 -38.00 -25.29
C GLU A 3 -19.11 -37.26 -24.57
N THR A 4 -19.45 -36.19 -23.86
CA THR A 4 -18.52 -35.51 -22.96
C THR A 4 -18.27 -36.43 -21.77
N THR A 5 -17.19 -37.21 -21.82
CA THR A 5 -16.72 -37.97 -20.66
C THR A 5 -16.29 -36.99 -19.57
N LEU A 6 -17.14 -36.82 -18.56
CA LEU A 6 -16.83 -36.02 -17.37
C LEU A 6 -15.62 -36.60 -16.64
N SER A 7 -14.76 -35.74 -16.13
CA SER A 7 -13.62 -36.13 -15.30
C SER A 7 -14.11 -36.81 -14.01
N GLU A 8 -13.36 -37.77 -13.49
CA GLU A 8 -13.71 -38.52 -12.26
C GLU A 8 -13.98 -37.58 -11.06
N GLU A 9 -13.26 -36.45 -10.98
CA GLU A 9 -13.51 -35.42 -9.97
C GLU A 9 -14.87 -34.73 -10.15
N GLU A 10 -15.26 -34.45 -11.40
CA GLU A 10 -16.54 -33.80 -11.72
C GLU A 10 -17.71 -34.74 -11.37
N ILE A 11 -17.54 -36.03 -11.59
CA ILE A 11 -18.51 -37.07 -11.20
C ILE A 11 -18.70 -37.08 -9.69
N LEU A 12 -17.59 -37.04 -8.91
CA LEU A 12 -17.65 -37.03 -7.45
C LEU A 12 -18.25 -35.74 -6.88
N ARG A 13 -17.91 -34.58 -7.45
CA ARG A 13 -18.53 -33.29 -7.07
C ARG A 13 -20.03 -33.28 -7.34
N GLU A 14 -20.44 -33.82 -8.48
CA GLU A 14 -21.85 -33.94 -8.83
C GLU A 14 -22.60 -34.90 -7.91
N ALA A 15 -21.97 -36.01 -7.51
CA ALA A 15 -22.53 -36.96 -6.55
C ALA A 15 -22.75 -36.32 -5.17
N VAL A 16 -21.81 -35.51 -4.68
CA VAL A 16 -21.97 -34.75 -3.43
C VAL A 16 -23.12 -33.76 -3.54
N ARG A 17 -23.23 -33.03 -4.65
CA ARG A 17 -24.30 -32.06 -4.88
C ARG A 17 -25.69 -32.72 -4.87
N LYS A 18 -25.85 -33.83 -5.59
CA LYS A 18 -27.12 -34.58 -5.67
C LYS A 18 -27.53 -35.17 -4.32
N THR A 19 -26.58 -35.76 -3.59
CA THR A 19 -26.87 -36.37 -2.28
C THR A 19 -27.13 -35.32 -1.20
N ALA A 20 -26.50 -34.15 -1.27
CA ALA A 20 -26.78 -33.01 -0.39
C ALA A 20 -28.20 -32.47 -0.61
N ALA A 21 -28.62 -32.29 -1.87
CA ALA A 21 -29.97 -31.84 -2.20
C ALA A 21 -31.04 -32.83 -1.70
N ALA A 22 -30.84 -34.13 -1.93
CA ALA A 22 -31.75 -35.16 -1.44
C ALA A 22 -31.84 -35.21 0.10
N TYR A 23 -30.75 -34.92 0.81
CA TYR A 23 -30.76 -34.80 2.28
C TYR A 23 -31.50 -33.54 2.77
N GLN A 24 -31.37 -32.42 2.07
CA GLN A 24 -32.08 -31.17 2.38
C GLN A 24 -33.59 -31.29 2.16
N GLU A 25 -34.01 -31.96 1.08
CA GLU A 25 -35.42 -32.20 0.77
C GLU A 25 -36.04 -33.23 1.73
N ALA A 26 -35.31 -34.28 2.08
CA ALA A 26 -35.77 -35.34 2.99
C ALA A 26 -34.64 -35.79 3.93
N PRO A 27 -34.58 -35.27 5.18
CA PRO A 27 -33.53 -35.57 6.15
C PRO A 27 -33.62 -36.98 6.78
N THR A 28 -33.55 -38.01 5.95
CA THR A 28 -33.57 -39.41 6.40
C THR A 28 -32.17 -39.93 6.70
N VAL A 29 -32.07 -40.97 7.53
CA VAL A 29 -30.80 -41.65 7.85
C VAL A 29 -30.11 -42.19 6.59
N VAL A 30 -30.90 -42.62 5.59
CA VAL A 30 -30.38 -43.10 4.31
C VAL A 30 -29.73 -41.97 3.52
N ASN A 31 -30.40 -40.82 3.41
CA ASN A 31 -29.88 -39.65 2.68
C ASN A 31 -28.65 -39.04 3.38
N MET A 32 -28.65 -39.01 4.71
CA MET A 32 -27.48 -38.58 5.49
C MET A 32 -26.26 -39.48 5.25
N ARG A 33 -26.45 -40.81 5.21
CA ARG A 33 -25.37 -41.77 4.93
C ARG A 33 -24.87 -41.64 3.49
N ALA A 34 -25.77 -41.45 2.53
CA ALA A 34 -25.40 -41.25 1.13
C ALA A 34 -24.57 -39.97 0.93
N TRP A 35 -24.97 -38.87 1.58
CA TRP A 35 -24.22 -37.62 1.53
C TRP A 35 -22.85 -37.74 2.19
N ASN A 36 -22.77 -38.34 3.39
CA ASN A 36 -21.49 -38.58 4.06
C ASN A 36 -20.56 -39.47 3.24
N ALA A 37 -21.09 -40.53 2.62
CA ALA A 37 -20.30 -41.42 1.76
C ALA A 37 -19.76 -40.69 0.53
N ALA A 38 -20.59 -39.89 -0.15
CA ALA A 38 -20.15 -39.09 -1.30
C ALA A 38 -19.08 -38.06 -0.90
N LYS A 39 -19.25 -37.40 0.25
CA LYS A 39 -18.29 -36.44 0.79
C LYS A 39 -16.94 -37.09 1.13
N THR A 40 -16.96 -38.20 1.86
CA THR A 40 -15.74 -38.94 2.20
C THR A 40 -15.02 -39.48 0.95
N SER A 41 -15.75 -39.92 -0.06
CA SER A 41 -15.15 -40.37 -1.33
C SER A 41 -14.47 -39.23 -2.09
N LEU A 42 -15.08 -38.04 -2.13
CA LEU A 42 -14.47 -36.85 -2.74
C LEU A 42 -13.21 -36.42 -1.97
N GLU A 43 -13.27 -36.38 -0.63
CA GLU A 43 -12.14 -36.04 0.23
C GLU A 43 -10.97 -37.02 0.05
N LYS A 44 -11.25 -38.33 0.02
CA LYS A 44 -10.23 -39.36 -0.24
C LYS A 44 -9.61 -39.23 -1.63
N PHE A 45 -10.41 -38.94 -2.65
CA PHE A 45 -9.91 -38.74 -4.00
C PHE A 45 -9.00 -37.50 -4.09
N GLN A 46 -9.39 -36.39 -3.44
CA GLN A 46 -8.57 -35.18 -3.35
C GLN A 46 -7.26 -35.45 -2.59
N GLN A 47 -7.32 -36.17 -1.47
CA GLN A 47 -6.15 -36.54 -0.69
C GLN A 47 -5.19 -37.45 -1.48
N VAL A 48 -5.71 -38.49 -2.16
CA VAL A 48 -4.88 -39.38 -2.98
C VAL A 48 -4.29 -38.64 -4.18
N ARG A 49 -5.02 -37.68 -4.77
CA ARG A 49 -4.49 -36.85 -5.84
C ARG A 49 -3.41 -35.88 -5.34
N GLU A 50 -3.59 -35.30 -4.15
CA GLU A 50 -2.57 -34.47 -3.50
C GLU A 50 -1.34 -35.30 -3.12
N GLU A 51 -1.52 -36.52 -2.63
CA GLU A 51 -0.45 -37.46 -2.28
C GLU A 51 0.27 -38.02 -3.51
N SER A 52 -0.46 -38.30 -4.60
CA SER A 52 0.09 -38.77 -5.87
C SER A 52 0.77 -37.64 -6.65
N ALA A 53 0.31 -36.39 -6.47
CA ALA A 53 1.01 -35.20 -6.95
C ALA A 53 2.23 -34.84 -6.08
N ALA A 54 2.37 -35.40 -4.86
CA ALA A 54 3.36 -34.96 -3.88
C ALA A 54 4.81 -35.37 -4.19
N GLY A 55 5.08 -36.17 -5.22
CA GLY A 55 6.44 -36.48 -5.67
C GLY A 55 7.36 -37.02 -4.56
N LEU A 56 8.68 -36.90 -4.75
CA LEU A 56 9.67 -37.23 -3.73
C LEU A 56 9.53 -36.31 -2.51
N ARG A 57 9.79 -36.84 -1.31
CA ARG A 57 9.88 -36.05 -0.07
C ARG A 57 11.29 -36.12 0.49
N PHE A 58 11.78 -35.00 0.99
CA PHE A 58 13.09 -34.86 1.61
C PHE A 58 12.93 -34.66 3.11
N LYS A 59 13.68 -35.41 3.92
CA LYS A 59 13.58 -35.39 5.39
C LYS A 59 14.37 -34.24 6.02
N ASN A 60 15.33 -33.69 5.29
CA ASN A 60 16.23 -32.64 5.79
C ASN A 60 16.80 -31.81 4.64
N LEU A 61 17.36 -30.65 4.99
CA LEU A 61 17.95 -29.72 4.03
C LEU A 61 19.18 -30.29 3.29
N SER A 62 19.85 -31.32 3.84
CA SER A 62 20.97 -31.98 3.16
C SER A 62 20.49 -32.86 2.01
N GLU A 63 19.34 -33.53 2.15
CA GLU A 63 18.70 -34.26 1.05
C GLU A 63 18.23 -33.30 -0.04
N VAL A 64 17.68 -32.14 0.34
CA VAL A 64 17.30 -31.08 -0.60
C VAL A 64 18.52 -30.56 -1.37
N SER A 65 19.64 -30.29 -0.71
CA SER A 65 20.84 -29.78 -1.39
C SER A 65 21.43 -30.82 -2.36
N ARG A 66 21.49 -32.09 -1.98
CA ARG A 66 21.94 -33.18 -2.86
C ARG A 66 21.02 -33.36 -4.06
N TYR A 67 19.72 -33.26 -3.84
CA TYR A 67 18.73 -33.29 -4.92
C TYR A 67 18.99 -32.19 -5.93
N LEU A 68 19.09 -30.93 -5.49
CA LEU A 68 19.32 -29.78 -6.35
C LEU A 68 20.64 -29.88 -7.13
N ILE A 69 21.71 -30.35 -6.49
CA ILE A 69 23.00 -30.58 -7.16
C ILE A 69 22.87 -31.69 -8.21
N ARG A 70 22.16 -32.78 -7.90
CA ARG A 70 21.91 -33.90 -8.83
C ARG A 70 21.09 -33.46 -10.04
N GLU A 71 20.10 -32.59 -9.85
CA GLU A 71 19.32 -31.98 -10.93
C GLU A 71 20.12 -30.94 -11.72
N GLY A 72 21.34 -30.61 -11.30
CA GLY A 72 22.26 -29.72 -12.01
C GLY A 72 22.12 -28.24 -11.66
N TYR A 73 21.46 -27.89 -10.55
CA TYR A 73 21.45 -26.51 -10.04
C TYR A 73 22.76 -26.17 -9.34
N LYS A 74 23.25 -24.94 -9.52
CA LYS A 74 24.47 -24.45 -8.87
C LYS A 74 24.15 -23.92 -7.47
N VAL A 75 24.17 -24.80 -6.47
CA VAL A 75 23.85 -24.42 -5.09
C VAL A 75 24.73 -25.15 -4.07
N GLN A 76 25.11 -24.46 -2.99
CA GLN A 76 25.81 -25.05 -1.84
C GLN A 76 24.83 -25.29 -0.68
N GLU A 77 25.12 -26.26 0.18
CA GLU A 77 24.26 -26.57 1.34
C GLU A 77 24.03 -25.34 2.26
N ARG A 78 25.07 -24.51 2.45
CA ARG A 78 24.96 -23.26 3.22
C ARG A 78 23.93 -22.30 2.62
N THR A 79 23.88 -22.20 1.29
CA THR A 79 22.91 -21.36 0.57
C THR A 79 21.49 -21.86 0.79
N VAL A 80 21.24 -23.16 0.63
CA VAL A 80 19.93 -23.79 0.91
C VAL A 80 19.47 -23.50 2.33
N ARG A 81 20.38 -23.62 3.32
CA ARG A 81 20.08 -23.34 4.72
C ARG A 81 19.73 -21.86 4.97
N ASN A 82 20.46 -20.94 4.36
CA ASN A 82 20.19 -19.51 4.48
C ASN A 82 18.85 -19.13 3.82
N HIS A 83 18.56 -19.66 2.64
CA HIS A 83 17.32 -19.42 1.91
C HIS A 83 16.10 -19.98 2.66
N HIS A 84 16.24 -21.16 3.25
CA HIS A 84 15.23 -21.72 4.14
C HIS A 84 14.98 -20.82 5.37
N LYS A 85 16.04 -20.34 6.04
CA LYS A 85 15.90 -19.36 7.14
C LYS A 85 15.21 -18.06 6.72
N GLY A 86 15.39 -17.66 5.46
CA GLY A 86 14.71 -16.51 4.86
C GLY A 86 13.27 -16.79 4.40
N GLY A 87 12.76 -18.01 4.58
CA GLY A 87 11.38 -18.36 4.24
C GLY A 87 11.11 -18.58 2.75
N LEU A 88 12.14 -18.82 1.92
CA LEU A 88 11.97 -18.97 0.46
C LEU A 88 11.26 -20.26 0.04
N PHE A 89 11.15 -21.25 0.92
CA PHE A 89 10.32 -22.44 0.71
C PHE A 89 9.85 -23.00 2.05
N PRO A 90 8.64 -23.60 2.10
CA PRO A 90 8.01 -24.03 3.34
C PRO A 90 8.53 -25.38 3.85
N VAL A 91 8.40 -25.58 5.17
CA VAL A 91 8.48 -26.89 5.84
C VAL A 91 7.07 -27.39 6.08
N HIS A 92 6.82 -28.65 5.75
CA HIS A 92 5.52 -29.26 5.98
C HIS A 92 5.40 -29.86 7.39
N PRO A 93 4.16 -30.08 7.87
CA PRO A 93 3.92 -30.79 9.13
C PRO A 93 4.64 -32.14 9.11
N GLY A 94 5.61 -32.34 10.02
CA GLY A 94 6.50 -33.50 10.04
C GLY A 94 7.97 -33.19 9.73
N GLY A 95 8.32 -31.95 9.40
CA GLY A 95 9.70 -31.54 9.11
C GLY A 95 10.18 -31.94 7.71
N GLU A 96 9.25 -32.36 6.85
CA GLU A 96 9.53 -32.81 5.48
C GLU A 96 9.45 -31.65 4.47
N PHE A 97 10.19 -31.78 3.38
CA PHE A 97 10.15 -30.89 2.22
C PHE A 97 9.61 -31.65 1.02
N ARG A 98 8.59 -31.11 0.35
CA ARG A 98 8.01 -31.72 -0.85
C ARG A 98 8.82 -31.32 -2.08
N GLN A 99 9.03 -32.25 -3.01
CA GLN A 99 9.76 -31.99 -4.25
C GLN A 99 9.16 -30.81 -5.04
N GLN A 100 7.84 -30.72 -5.12
CA GLN A 100 7.17 -29.64 -5.85
C GLN A 100 7.58 -28.25 -5.35
N ASP A 101 7.65 -28.05 -4.03
CA ASP A 101 8.04 -26.77 -3.45
C ASP A 101 9.51 -26.46 -3.71
N ILE A 102 10.36 -27.49 -3.66
CA ILE A 102 11.78 -27.37 -3.96
C ILE A 102 12.01 -27.06 -5.44
N ASP A 103 11.26 -27.68 -6.35
CA ASP A 103 11.33 -27.41 -7.79
C ASP A 103 10.87 -25.99 -8.12
N ASN A 104 9.80 -25.52 -7.49
CA ASN A 104 9.32 -24.15 -7.62
C ASN A 104 10.35 -23.15 -7.09
N TYR A 105 10.92 -23.42 -5.92
CA TYR A 105 12.00 -22.62 -5.36
C TYR A 105 13.21 -22.56 -6.30
N ALA A 106 13.65 -23.71 -6.82
CA ALA A 106 14.83 -23.81 -7.67
C ALA A 106 14.65 -23.03 -8.97
N LYS A 107 13.48 -23.15 -9.62
CA LYS A 107 13.16 -22.41 -10.85
C LYS A 107 13.22 -20.89 -10.68
N ASN A 108 12.80 -20.38 -9.52
CA ASN A 108 12.68 -18.95 -9.30
C ASN A 108 13.94 -18.30 -8.72
N ASN A 109 14.81 -19.08 -8.07
CA ASN A 109 15.88 -18.54 -7.23
C ASN A 109 17.28 -19.11 -7.52
N LEU A 110 17.39 -20.18 -8.31
CA LEU A 110 18.67 -20.85 -8.55
C LEU A 110 19.01 -20.91 -10.04
N ASP A 111 20.28 -20.64 -10.33
CA ASP A 111 20.82 -20.80 -11.68
C ASP A 111 21.08 -22.28 -11.98
N ARG A 112 20.60 -22.71 -13.15
CA ARG A 112 20.91 -24.03 -13.72
C ARG A 112 21.83 -23.83 -14.93
N PRO A 113 23.16 -24.07 -14.81
CA PRO A 113 24.08 -23.91 -15.92
C PRO A 113 23.65 -24.77 -17.12
N GLY A 114 23.37 -24.13 -18.26
CA GLY A 114 22.92 -24.77 -19.50
C GLY A 114 21.41 -24.79 -19.75
N TYR A 115 20.58 -24.30 -18.82
CA TYR A 115 19.12 -24.19 -19.03
C TYR A 115 18.73 -22.74 -19.36
N GLN A 116 18.49 -22.45 -20.64
CA GLN A 116 17.85 -21.19 -21.07
C GLN A 116 16.34 -21.30 -20.84
N GLY A 117 15.89 -21.01 -19.61
CA GLY A 117 14.49 -21.22 -19.25
C GLY A 117 14.05 -20.41 -18.04
N ALA A 118 14.16 -19.10 -18.16
CA ALA A 118 13.38 -18.03 -17.51
C ALA A 118 14.00 -16.75 -18.07
N ALA A 119 13.17 -15.78 -18.50
CA ALA A 119 13.58 -14.55 -19.19
C ALA A 119 14.98 -14.07 -18.73
N SER A 120 15.94 -13.99 -19.66
CA SER A 120 17.32 -13.64 -19.37
C SER A 120 17.36 -12.43 -18.42
N ALA A 121 18.31 -12.37 -17.50
CA ALA A 121 18.52 -11.17 -16.68
C ALA A 121 18.56 -9.88 -17.54
N GLU A 122 18.97 -9.98 -18.80
CA GLU A 122 18.92 -8.91 -19.81
C GLU A 122 17.50 -8.53 -20.23
N GLU A 123 16.59 -9.48 -20.34
CA GLU A 123 15.19 -9.27 -20.68
C GLU A 123 14.44 -8.60 -19.52
N THR A 124 14.74 -9.01 -18.29
CA THR A 124 14.27 -8.35 -17.07
C THR A 124 14.83 -6.91 -16.96
N HIS A 125 16.12 -6.73 -17.26
CA HIS A 125 16.75 -5.40 -17.26
C HIS A 125 16.16 -4.50 -18.35
N ARG A 126 15.95 -5.03 -19.55
CA ARG A 126 15.34 -4.32 -20.69
C ARG A 126 13.90 -3.92 -20.38
N SER A 127 13.11 -4.79 -19.74
CA SER A 127 11.75 -4.47 -19.30
C SER A 127 11.73 -3.34 -18.28
N ARG A 128 12.66 -3.32 -17.31
CA ARG A 128 12.76 -2.24 -16.31
C ARG A 128 13.18 -0.91 -16.95
N LEU A 129 14.12 -0.95 -17.89
CA LEU A 129 14.53 0.23 -18.67
C LEU A 129 13.37 0.83 -19.48
N LEU A 130 12.58 -0.03 -20.14
CA LEU A 130 11.41 0.41 -20.91
C LEU A 130 10.32 1.02 -20.01
N ALA A 131 10.08 0.42 -18.84
CA ALA A 131 9.14 0.95 -17.86
C ALA A 131 9.58 2.33 -17.35
N ALA A 132 10.86 2.49 -16.98
CA ALA A 132 11.40 3.77 -16.53
C ALA A 132 11.32 4.86 -17.63
N GLN A 133 11.58 4.49 -18.89
CA GLN A 133 11.43 5.42 -20.02
C GLN A 133 9.97 5.82 -20.28
N ALA A 134 9.00 4.91 -20.05
CA ALA A 134 7.59 5.21 -20.18
C ALA A 134 7.13 6.17 -19.06
N GLU A 135 7.54 5.92 -17.82
CA GLU A 135 7.25 6.76 -16.67
C GLU A 135 7.82 8.18 -16.85
N GLU A 136 9.06 8.29 -17.35
CA GLU A 136 9.67 9.59 -17.64
C GLU A 136 8.90 10.36 -18.72
N ARG A 137 8.41 9.68 -19.76
CA ARG A 137 7.57 10.30 -20.80
C ARG A 137 6.23 10.74 -20.27
N GLU A 138 5.60 9.96 -19.40
CA GLU A 138 4.35 10.33 -18.74
C GLU A 138 4.54 11.55 -17.85
N PHE A 139 5.62 11.58 -17.06
CA PHE A 139 5.98 12.72 -16.22
C PHE A 139 6.19 13.99 -17.06
N ARG A 140 7.00 13.93 -18.12
CA ARG A 140 7.20 15.08 -19.04
C ARG A 140 5.90 15.51 -19.72
N THR A 141 5.05 14.57 -20.09
CA THR A 141 3.75 14.86 -20.69
C THR A 141 2.82 15.54 -19.68
N ALA A 142 2.87 15.15 -18.41
CA ALA A 142 2.12 15.80 -17.33
C ALA A 142 2.63 17.21 -17.02
N GLN A 143 3.94 17.43 -17.07
CA GLN A 143 4.56 18.77 -16.98
C GLN A 143 4.10 19.67 -18.13
N LEU A 144 4.19 19.19 -19.38
CA LEU A 144 3.76 19.96 -20.56
C LEU A 144 2.25 20.26 -20.58
N LYS A 145 1.44 19.38 -20.00
CA LYS A 145 0.00 19.59 -19.84
C LYS A 145 -0.35 20.52 -18.66
N GLY A 146 0.64 21.05 -17.94
CA GLY A 146 0.44 21.93 -16.80
C GLY A 146 -0.30 21.27 -15.63
N LYS A 147 -0.25 19.94 -15.53
CA LYS A 147 -0.89 19.20 -14.43
C LYS A 147 -0.01 19.10 -13.19
N LEU A 148 1.29 19.36 -13.35
CA LEU A 148 2.26 19.37 -12.27
C LEU A 148 2.54 20.83 -11.93
N ILE A 149 2.32 21.18 -10.67
CA ILE A 149 2.70 22.47 -10.12
C ILE A 149 4.12 22.29 -9.60
N ASP A 150 5.02 23.21 -9.95
CA ASP A 150 6.34 23.25 -9.34
C ASP A 150 6.19 23.72 -7.90
N ALA A 151 6.47 22.82 -6.96
CA ALA A 151 6.36 23.12 -5.53
C ALA A 151 7.21 24.34 -5.13
N ALA A 152 8.39 24.52 -5.73
CA ALA A 152 9.24 25.67 -5.43
C ALA A 152 8.63 26.98 -5.94
N GLU A 153 7.96 26.95 -7.10
CA GLU A 153 7.27 28.13 -7.63
C GLU A 153 6.02 28.47 -6.81
N GLU A 154 5.28 27.46 -6.35
CA GLU A 154 4.11 27.63 -5.49
C GLU A 154 4.50 28.17 -4.10
N GLU A 155 5.52 27.60 -3.46
CA GLU A 155 6.05 28.10 -2.19
C GLU A 155 6.54 29.56 -2.31
N ALA A 156 7.24 29.91 -3.40
CA ALA A 156 7.69 31.27 -3.63
C ALA A 156 6.51 32.25 -3.84
N ARG A 157 5.45 31.82 -4.54
CA ARG A 157 4.23 32.60 -4.72
C ARG A 157 3.53 32.84 -3.40
N ASP A 158 3.39 31.79 -2.59
CA ASP A 158 2.69 31.85 -1.32
C ASP A 158 3.47 32.70 -0.30
N ALA A 159 4.80 32.58 -0.25
CA ALA A 159 5.65 33.46 0.55
C ALA A 159 5.49 34.94 0.15
N LYS A 160 5.40 35.24 -1.15
CA LYS A 160 5.16 36.60 -1.65
C LYS A 160 3.78 37.12 -1.26
N LEU A 161 2.75 36.28 -1.34
CA LEU A 161 1.39 36.63 -0.91
C LEU A 161 1.36 36.94 0.58
N TRP A 162 1.95 36.08 1.42
CA TRP A 162 2.02 36.29 2.86
C TRP A 162 2.77 37.56 3.24
N LYS A 163 3.86 37.86 2.55
CA LYS A 163 4.60 39.11 2.74
C LYS A 163 3.74 40.34 2.38
N ALA A 164 2.96 40.27 1.31
CA ALA A 164 2.05 41.36 0.91
C ALA A 164 0.93 41.54 1.94
N VAL A 165 0.30 40.45 2.39
CA VAL A 165 -0.72 40.47 3.44
C VAL A 165 -0.17 41.10 4.72
N LYS A 166 1.03 40.71 5.16
CA LYS A 166 1.68 41.32 6.32
C LYS A 166 1.89 42.82 6.17
N ALA A 167 2.40 43.26 5.02
CA ALA A 167 2.62 44.67 4.75
C ALA A 167 1.31 45.48 4.75
N ASP A 168 0.23 44.92 4.18
CA ASP A 168 -1.09 45.55 4.22
C ASP A 168 -1.59 45.69 5.66
N PHE A 169 -1.49 44.65 6.48
CA PHE A 169 -1.87 44.73 7.89
C PHE A 169 -1.05 45.80 8.63
N GLU A 170 0.27 45.83 8.48
CA GLU A 170 1.11 46.86 9.12
C GLU A 170 0.76 48.28 8.66
N GLN A 171 0.39 48.46 7.38
CA GLN A 171 0.01 49.75 6.82
C GLN A 171 -1.38 50.23 7.28
N TYR A 172 -2.37 49.33 7.32
CA TYR A 172 -3.77 49.69 7.60
C TYR A 172 -4.13 49.56 9.08
N ALA A 173 -3.41 48.76 9.86
CA ALA A 173 -3.70 48.53 11.28
C ALA A 173 -3.80 49.83 12.11
N PRO A 174 -2.89 50.82 11.96
CA PRO A 174 -3.01 52.08 12.70
C PRO A 174 -4.29 52.88 12.35
N GLY A 175 -4.83 52.68 11.15
CA GLY A 175 -6.06 53.33 10.68
C GLY A 175 -7.33 52.78 11.30
N VAL A 176 -7.37 51.48 11.62
CA VAL A 176 -8.55 50.82 12.21
C VAL A 176 -8.90 51.40 13.57
N ILE A 177 -7.91 51.61 14.44
CA ILE A 177 -8.14 52.22 15.76
C ILE A 177 -8.62 53.67 15.62
N ASN A 178 -8.04 54.43 14.69
CA ASN A 178 -8.47 55.81 14.43
C ASN A 178 -9.92 55.85 13.91
N GLU A 179 -10.29 54.98 12.97
CA GLU A 179 -11.66 54.90 12.46
C GLU A 179 -12.66 54.51 13.55
N LEU A 180 -12.29 53.59 14.45
CA LEU A 180 -13.12 53.25 15.61
C LEU A 180 -13.30 54.44 16.56
N VAL A 181 -12.23 55.17 16.85
CA VAL A 181 -12.27 56.38 17.69
C VAL A 181 -13.15 57.45 17.05
N GLU A 182 -13.01 57.70 15.76
CA GLU A 182 -13.84 58.64 15.00
C GLU A 182 -15.31 58.27 15.06
N ARG A 183 -15.65 56.99 14.85
CA ARG A 183 -17.03 56.50 14.96
C ARG A 183 -17.59 56.66 16.38
N ILE A 184 -16.79 56.41 17.41
CA ILE A 184 -17.21 56.60 18.81
C ILE A 184 -17.46 58.09 19.08
N PHE A 185 -16.59 58.97 18.61
CA PHE A 185 -16.73 60.41 18.79
C PHE A 185 -17.86 61.03 17.98
N ALA A 186 -18.30 60.38 16.89
CA ALA A 186 -19.48 60.78 16.13
C ALA A 186 -20.80 60.66 16.92
N PHE A 187 -20.84 59.87 18.00
CA PHE A 187 -21.99 59.80 18.92
C PHE A 187 -22.05 60.96 19.93
N ASP A 188 -21.15 61.93 19.80
CA ASP A 188 -21.00 63.08 20.69
C ASP A 188 -20.97 62.73 22.19
N PRO A 189 -20.03 61.86 22.63
CA PRO A 189 -19.95 61.49 24.02
C PRO A 189 -19.54 62.69 24.90
N PRO A 190 -19.93 62.69 26.19
CA PRO A 190 -19.51 63.71 27.15
C PRO A 190 -17.99 63.88 27.20
N GLU A 191 -17.53 65.09 27.50
CA GLU A 191 -16.10 65.46 27.49
C GLU A 191 -15.24 64.56 28.39
N GLU A 192 -15.72 64.19 29.57
CA GLU A 192 -15.03 63.25 30.47
C GLU A 192 -14.80 61.88 29.83
N MET A 193 -15.76 61.42 29.02
CA MET A 193 -15.67 60.16 28.29
C MET A 193 -14.72 60.30 27.09
N ARG A 194 -14.73 61.44 26.38
CA ARG A 194 -13.76 61.72 25.30
C ARG A 194 -12.32 61.71 25.81
N GLN A 195 -12.06 62.32 26.95
CA GLN A 195 -10.73 62.34 27.56
C GLN A 195 -10.27 60.95 27.97
N ARG A 196 -11.17 60.16 28.60
CA ARG A 196 -10.87 58.78 28.99
C ARG A 196 -10.60 57.88 27.77
N ILE A 197 -11.38 58.00 26.70
CA ILE A 197 -11.14 57.25 25.46
C ILE A 197 -9.79 57.65 24.87
N SER A 198 -9.51 58.95 24.79
CA SER A 198 -8.24 59.47 24.25
C SER A 198 -7.02 58.97 25.01
N SER A 199 -7.12 58.86 26.34
CA SER A 199 -6.02 58.32 27.17
C SER A 199 -5.78 56.82 26.95
N LEU A 200 -6.77 56.08 26.48
CA LEU A 200 -6.67 54.63 26.22
C LEU A 200 -6.19 54.30 24.80
N ILE A 201 -6.18 55.27 23.87
CA ILE A 201 -5.76 55.04 22.48
C ILE A 201 -4.37 54.39 22.38
N PRO A 202 -3.33 54.82 23.12
CA PRO A 202 -2.01 54.21 23.05
C PRO A 202 -2.03 52.72 23.46
N GLU A 203 -2.72 52.39 24.55
CA GLU A 203 -2.86 51.02 25.05
C GLU A 203 -3.66 50.15 24.07
N LEU A 204 -4.77 50.67 23.52
CA LEU A 204 -5.58 49.97 22.53
C LEU A 204 -4.78 49.67 21.25
N ARG A 205 -3.91 50.58 20.83
CA ARG A 205 -3.01 50.35 19.70
C ARG A 205 -2.01 49.24 19.99
N GLU A 206 -1.34 49.28 21.15
CA GLU A 206 -0.37 48.26 21.55
C GLU A 206 -1.01 46.86 21.64
N VAL A 207 -2.21 46.75 22.23
CA VAL A 207 -2.96 45.50 22.30
C VAL A 207 -3.32 44.99 20.91
N TYR A 208 -3.79 45.87 20.01
CA TYR A 208 -4.16 45.50 18.65
C TYR A 208 -2.97 45.04 17.81
N GLU A 209 -1.83 45.76 17.89
CA GLU A 209 -0.57 45.36 17.25
C GLU A 209 -0.08 44.00 17.77
N GLY A 210 -0.20 43.76 19.08
CA GLY A 210 0.09 42.47 19.71
C GLY A 210 -0.76 41.32 19.15
N TYR A 211 -2.08 41.52 19.00
CA TYR A 211 -2.96 40.52 18.39
C TYR A 211 -2.59 40.19 16.94
N ILE A 212 -2.22 41.20 16.15
CA ILE A 212 -1.79 40.99 14.76
C ILE A 212 -0.48 40.20 14.72
N ALA A 213 0.49 40.54 15.58
CA ALA A 213 1.75 39.81 15.68
C ALA A 213 1.53 38.33 16.07
N GLU A 214 0.72 38.06 17.10
CA GLU A 214 0.39 36.69 17.52
C GLU A 214 -0.35 35.90 16.43
N MET A 215 -1.20 36.56 15.65
CA MET A 215 -1.89 35.96 14.51
C MET A 215 -0.87 35.51 13.44
N PHE A 216 0.09 36.37 13.08
CA PHE A 216 1.16 36.00 12.14
C PHE A 216 2.06 34.91 12.68
N ASP A 217 2.44 34.94 13.95
CA ASP A 217 3.25 33.89 14.59
C ASP A 217 2.54 32.54 14.62
N ARG A 218 1.20 32.54 14.72
CA ARG A 218 0.40 31.32 14.62
C ARG A 218 0.39 30.76 13.20
N TYR A 219 0.16 31.62 12.20
CA TYR A 219 0.21 31.21 10.80
C TYR A 219 1.61 30.73 10.38
N ALA A 220 2.68 31.33 10.90
CA ALA A 220 4.03 30.86 10.67
C ALA A 220 4.26 29.45 11.27
N ARG A 221 3.77 29.20 12.49
CA ARG A 221 3.88 27.89 13.15
C ARG A 221 3.02 26.81 12.52
N GLU A 222 1.79 27.12 12.14
CA GLU A 222 0.82 26.16 11.60
C GLU A 222 0.96 25.96 10.09
N GLY A 223 1.43 26.98 9.36
CA GLY A 223 1.57 26.98 7.90
C GLY A 223 2.93 26.52 7.37
N GLY A 224 3.92 26.25 8.23
CA GLY A 224 5.19 25.65 7.80
C GLY A 224 6.03 26.51 6.86
N VAL A 225 5.99 27.84 6.98
CA VAL A 225 6.97 28.70 6.27
C VAL A 225 8.22 28.79 7.14
N PHE A 226 9.10 27.79 7.01
CA PHE A 226 10.47 27.92 7.47
C PHE A 226 11.15 28.99 6.61
N VAL A 227 11.34 30.17 7.20
CA VAL A 227 12.31 31.15 6.69
C VAL A 227 13.61 30.86 7.44
N ASP A 228 14.59 30.29 6.73
CA ASP A 228 16.00 30.36 7.15
C ASP A 228 16.51 31.81 7.09
#